data_AF-A0A9D2X6A9-F1
#
_entry.id   AF-A0A9D2X6A9-F1
#
_cell.length_a   1.000
_cell.length_b   1.000
_cell.length_c   1.000
_cell.angle_alpha   90.00
_cell.angle_beta   90.00
_cell.angle_gamma   90.00
#
_symmetry.space_group_name_H-M   'P 1'
#
loop_
_entity.id
_entity.type
_entity.pdbx_description
1 polymer ?
#
loop_
_entity_poly.entity_id
_entity_poly.type
_entity_poly.pdbx_seq_one_letter_code
_entity_poly.pdbx_strand_id
1 'polypeptide(L)'
;MKLLTSIVIGMFAIGLISTVPDAFSQTQTTIIPLNDEINLEKTTTVMSVPEGNTLPWGFVKGKIAEPVERYPVIIQFFKGEDPVHVAQVDVKGDGSYEYKFRVRNVDDGGNAIDIFEGNYIVKIFKVVHANPYQA
;
A
#
# COMPACT_ATOMS: atom_id res chain seq x y z
N MET A 1 7.85 41.42 40.86
CA MET A 1 7.10 40.16 41.01
C MET A 1 5.98 40.15 39.98
N LYS A 2 6.06 39.21 39.03
CA LYS A 2 5.05 38.73 38.06
C LYS A 2 4.53 39.70 36.98
N LEU A 3 5.16 39.59 35.81
CA LEU A 3 4.61 39.86 34.47
C LEU A 3 3.29 39.07 34.30
N LEU A 4 2.22 39.74 33.86
CA LEU A 4 1.00 39.08 33.36
C LEU A 4 1.06 39.11 31.83
N THR A 5 1.62 38.06 31.24
CA THR A 5 1.49 37.76 29.81
C THR A 5 0.11 37.18 29.55
N SER A 6 -0.76 37.95 28.90
CA SER A 6 -2.04 37.49 28.37
C SER A 6 -1.80 36.54 27.19
N ILE A 7 -2.18 35.28 27.34
CA ILE A 7 -2.18 34.28 26.27
C ILE A 7 -3.44 34.47 25.44
N VAL A 8 -3.26 34.80 24.15
CA VAL A 8 -4.33 34.78 23.15
C VAL A 8 -4.56 33.32 22.76
N ILE A 9 -5.68 32.74 23.19
CA ILE A 9 -6.14 31.44 22.72
C ILE A 9 -6.82 31.67 21.36
N GLY A 10 -6.06 31.49 20.28
CA GLY A 10 -6.61 31.40 18.93
C GLY A 10 -7.36 30.08 18.76
N MET A 11 -8.70 30.15 18.68
CA MET A 11 -9.51 29.02 18.22
C MET A 11 -9.21 28.75 16.74
N PHE A 12 -8.53 27.65 16.46
CA PHE A 12 -8.32 27.17 15.10
C PHE A 12 -9.49 26.24 14.74
N ALA A 13 -10.49 26.78 14.05
CA ALA A 13 -11.54 25.99 13.44
C ALA A 13 -11.03 25.45 12.10
N ILE A 14 -10.75 24.16 12.01
CA ILE A 14 -10.52 23.49 10.73
C ILE A 14 -11.84 22.87 10.30
N GLY A 15 -12.55 23.57 9.43
CA GLY A 15 -13.57 22.95 8.59
C GLY A 15 -12.88 22.17 7.48
N LEU A 16 -13.23 20.91 7.29
CA LEU A 16 -12.88 20.15 6.08
C LEU A 16 -14.17 19.79 5.37
N ILE A 17 -14.56 20.65 4.42
CA ILE A 17 -15.31 20.20 3.25
C ILE A 17 -14.36 20.33 2.08
N SER A 18 -14.02 19.22 1.45
CA SER A 18 -13.46 19.21 0.10
C SER A 18 -13.89 17.93 -0.60
N THR A 19 -15.02 18.03 -1.31
CA THR A 19 -15.35 17.13 -2.42
C THR A 19 -14.53 17.58 -3.63
N VAL A 20 -13.49 16.84 -3.99
CA VAL A 20 -12.76 17.01 -5.25
C VAL A 20 -12.99 15.75 -6.09
N PRO A 21 -13.44 15.85 -7.36
CA PRO A 21 -13.53 14.69 -8.24
C PRO A 21 -12.18 14.49 -8.93
N ASP A 22 -11.31 13.64 -8.38
CA ASP A 22 -10.00 13.37 -8.98
C ASP A 22 -10.00 12.06 -9.78
N ALA A 23 -10.02 12.19 -11.11
CA ALA A 23 -9.79 11.10 -12.06
C ALA A 23 -8.29 10.80 -12.24
N PHE A 24 -7.56 10.62 -11.13
CA PHE A 24 -6.18 10.13 -11.09
C PHE A 24 -6.12 8.94 -10.14
N SER A 25 -5.39 7.87 -10.51
CA SER A 25 -5.23 6.64 -9.71
C SER A 25 -4.80 6.98 -8.27
N GLN A 26 -5.79 7.08 -7.39
CA GLN A 26 -5.62 7.60 -6.04
C GLN A 26 -5.07 6.46 -5.19
N THR A 27 -3.77 6.46 -4.94
CA THR A 27 -3.19 5.57 -3.93
C THR A 27 -3.74 6.01 -2.57
N GLN A 28 -4.50 5.14 -1.92
CA GLN A 28 -5.14 5.42 -0.64
C GLN A 28 -4.47 4.58 0.45
N THR A 29 -3.92 5.25 1.46
CA THR A 29 -3.28 4.59 2.60
C THR A 29 -4.14 4.77 3.85
N THR A 30 -4.43 3.69 4.55
CA THR A 30 -5.14 3.68 5.83
C THR A 30 -4.26 3.05 6.90
N ILE A 31 -4.21 3.67 8.08
CA ILE A 31 -3.53 3.14 9.25
C ILE A 31 -4.57 2.51 10.19
N ILE A 32 -4.34 1.26 10.57
CA ILE A 32 -5.21 0.49 11.47
C ILE A 32 -4.34 0.08 12.67
N PRO A 33 -4.57 0.61 13.88
CA PRO A 33 -3.85 0.17 15.06
C PRO A 33 -4.07 -1.33 15.31
N LEU A 34 -2.99 -2.07 15.56
CA LEU A 34 -3.07 -3.47 15.99
C LEU A 34 -2.94 -3.57 17.52
N ASN A 35 -2.11 -2.73 18.12
CA ASN A 35 -1.96 -2.51 19.55
C ASN A 35 -1.27 -1.14 19.80
N ASP A 36 -0.76 -0.92 21.01
CA ASP A 36 -0.10 0.34 21.40
C ASP A 36 1.28 0.54 20.73
N GLU A 37 1.91 -0.52 20.21
CA GLU A 37 3.29 -0.52 19.69
C GLU A 37 3.38 -0.62 18.17
N ILE A 38 2.35 -1.17 17.50
CA ILE A 38 2.37 -1.46 16.07
C ILE A 38 1.04 -1.15 15.36
N ASN A 39 1.16 -0.71 14.11
CA ASN A 39 0.07 -0.41 13.19
C ASN A 39 0.13 -1.31 11.95
N LEU A 40 -1.04 -1.57 11.37
CA LEU A 40 -1.20 -2.10 10.02
C LEU A 40 -1.43 -0.94 9.05
N GLU A 41 -0.45 -0.69 8.18
CA GLU A 41 -0.60 0.23 7.06
C GLU A 41 -1.15 -0.55 5.85
N LYS A 42 -2.34 -0.17 5.40
CA LYS A 42 -2.98 -0.71 4.19
C LYS A 42 -2.93 0.32 3.08
N THR A 43 -2.17 0.06 2.03
CA THR A 43 -2.16 0.85 0.80
C THR A 43 -3.03 0.18 -0.26
N THR A 44 -4.00 0.91 -0.79
CA THR A 44 -4.83 0.51 -1.94
C THR A 44 -4.37 1.28 -3.17
N THR A 45 -4.06 0.57 -4.23
CA THR A 45 -3.64 1.15 -5.51
C THR A 45 -4.21 0.36 -6.68
N VAL A 46 -4.00 0.82 -7.90
CA VAL A 46 -4.48 0.17 -9.12
C VAL A 46 -3.30 -0.36 -9.93
N MET A 47 -3.37 -1.63 -10.33
CA MET A 47 -2.52 -2.20 -11.36
C MET A 47 -3.29 -2.23 -12.67
N SER A 48 -2.77 -1.56 -13.70
CA SER A 48 -3.33 -1.56 -15.06
C SER A 48 -2.42 -2.36 -15.98
N VAL A 49 -2.93 -3.46 -16.51
CA VAL A 49 -2.24 -4.28 -17.51
C VAL A 49 -2.87 -4.02 -18.88
N PRO A 50 -2.14 -3.45 -19.84
CA PRO A 50 -2.69 -3.14 -21.15
C PRO A 50 -3.00 -4.42 -21.94
N GLU A 51 -4.01 -4.36 -22.79
CA GLU A 51 -4.28 -5.38 -23.80
C GLU A 51 -3.04 -5.57 -24.68
N GLY A 52 -2.65 -6.82 -24.92
CA GLY A 52 -1.45 -7.15 -25.70
C GLY A 52 -0.12 -6.90 -24.96
N ASN A 53 -0.13 -6.79 -23.63
CA ASN A 53 1.10 -6.73 -22.84
C ASN A 53 2.07 -7.86 -23.20
N THR A 54 3.31 -7.52 -23.57
CA THR A 54 4.35 -8.50 -23.92
C THR A 54 5.28 -8.83 -22.76
N LEU A 55 5.22 -8.07 -21.66
CA LEU A 55 6.11 -8.26 -20.52
C LEU A 55 5.70 -9.49 -19.70
N PRO A 56 6.61 -10.45 -19.47
CA PRO A 56 6.28 -11.69 -18.75
C PRO A 56 6.15 -11.51 -17.24
N TRP A 57 6.60 -10.37 -16.69
CA TRP A 57 6.73 -10.14 -15.26
C TRP A 57 6.15 -8.80 -14.84
N GLY A 58 5.52 -8.80 -13.67
CA GLY A 58 5.14 -7.61 -12.91
C GLY A 58 5.87 -7.59 -11.57
N PHE A 59 5.92 -6.41 -10.95
CA PHE A 59 6.58 -6.19 -9.68
C PHE A 59 5.73 -5.31 -8.77
N VAL A 60 5.60 -5.70 -7.51
CA VAL A 60 5.15 -4.83 -6.42
C VAL A 60 6.35 -4.61 -5.51
N LYS A 61 6.84 -3.38 -5.45
CA LYS A 61 8.02 -3.01 -4.66
C LYS A 61 7.74 -1.80 -3.80
N GLY A 62 8.44 -1.71 -2.69
CA GLY A 62 8.33 -0.56 -1.80
C GLY A 62 9.37 -0.58 -0.70
N LYS A 63 9.28 0.42 0.16
CA LYS A 63 10.11 0.58 1.35
C LYS A 63 9.21 0.91 2.53
N ILE A 64 9.49 0.29 3.65
CA ILE A 64 8.84 0.55 4.93
C ILE A 64 9.80 1.42 5.74
N ALA A 65 9.32 2.55 6.27
CA ALA A 65 10.16 3.45 7.05
C ALA A 65 10.60 2.80 8.37
N GLU A 66 9.65 2.20 9.09
CA GLU A 66 9.84 1.60 10.41
C GLU A 66 9.24 0.19 10.43
N PRO A 67 9.88 -0.78 9.75
CA PRO A 67 9.36 -2.14 9.67
C PRO A 67 9.44 -2.84 11.03
N VAL A 68 8.41 -3.61 11.35
CA VAL A 68 8.46 -4.53 12.50
C VAL A 68 9.04 -5.85 12.02
N GLU A 69 10.05 -6.36 12.72
CA GLU A 69 10.69 -7.62 12.37
C GLU A 69 9.70 -8.79 12.36
N ARG A 70 9.97 -9.78 11.50
CA ARG A 70 9.19 -11.03 11.35
C ARG A 70 7.75 -10.84 10.86
N TYR A 71 7.37 -9.64 10.42
CA TYR A 71 6.12 -9.40 9.71
C TYR A 71 6.39 -9.26 8.20
N PRO A 72 5.87 -10.17 7.36
CA PRO A 72 5.97 -10.03 5.92
C PRO A 72 5.02 -8.94 5.41
N VAL A 73 5.29 -8.43 4.21
CA VAL A 73 4.32 -7.65 3.45
C VAL A 73 3.33 -8.60 2.81
N ILE A 74 2.04 -8.38 3.02
CA ILE A 74 0.97 -9.13 2.37
C ILE A 74 0.46 -8.31 1.19
N ILE A 75 0.31 -8.94 0.03
CA ILE A 75 -0.14 -8.29 -1.20
C ILE A 75 -1.32 -9.07 -1.75
N GLN A 76 -2.41 -8.38 -2.04
CA GLN A 76 -3.65 -8.97 -2.55
C GLN A 76 -4.13 -8.23 -3.79
N PHE A 77 -4.46 -8.95 -4.85
CA PHE A 77 -4.95 -8.38 -6.10
C PHE A 77 -6.42 -8.77 -6.24
N PHE A 78 -7.24 -7.80 -6.62
CA PHE A 78 -8.68 -7.95 -6.77
C PHE A 78 -9.12 -7.59 -8.18
N LYS A 79 -10.03 -8.40 -8.74
CA LYS A 79 -10.76 -8.09 -9.96
C LYS A 79 -12.22 -7.90 -9.57
N GLY A 80 -12.70 -6.66 -9.59
CA GLY A 80 -13.96 -6.34 -8.90
C GLY A 80 -13.81 -6.57 -7.40
N GLU A 81 -14.69 -7.39 -6.82
CA GLU A 81 -14.68 -7.73 -5.39
C GLU A 81 -13.90 -9.02 -5.07
N ASP A 82 -13.54 -9.80 -6.09
CA ASP A 82 -12.93 -11.12 -5.91
C ASP A 82 -11.41 -11.04 -5.73
N PRO A 83 -10.83 -11.65 -4.67
CA PRO A 83 -9.39 -11.80 -4.54
C PRO A 83 -8.89 -12.87 -5.52
N VAL A 84 -8.12 -12.45 -6.51
CA VAL A 84 -7.63 -13.35 -7.58
C VAL A 84 -6.17 -13.73 -7.42
N HIS A 85 -5.42 -13.01 -6.59
CA HIS A 85 -4.00 -13.29 -6.33
C HIS A 85 -3.59 -12.82 -4.93
N VAL A 86 -2.83 -13.64 -4.21
CA VAL A 86 -2.31 -13.31 -2.89
C VAL A 86 -0.83 -13.72 -2.81
N ALA A 87 -0.02 -12.85 -2.21
CA ALA A 87 1.38 -13.10 -1.99
C ALA A 87 1.82 -12.58 -0.62
N GLN A 88 2.91 -13.17 -0.11
CA GLN A 88 3.64 -12.68 1.04
C GLN A 88 5.11 -12.54 0.64
N VAL A 89 5.75 -11.46 1.08
CA VAL A 89 7.17 -11.20 0.83
C VAL A 89 7.84 -10.67 2.09
N ASP A 90 9.01 -11.21 2.39
CA ASP A 90 9.81 -10.75 3.52
C ASP A 90 10.30 -9.33 3.32
N VAL A 91 10.41 -8.61 4.43
CA VAL A 91 11.04 -7.28 4.47
C VAL A 91 12.53 -7.46 4.69
N LYS A 92 13.34 -6.87 3.81
CA LYS A 92 14.80 -6.89 3.94
C LYS A 92 15.24 -6.01 5.11
N GLY A 93 16.47 -6.19 5.59
CA GLY A 93 17.00 -5.40 6.71
C GLY A 93 17.08 -3.89 6.47
N ASP A 94 17.01 -3.43 5.22
CA ASP A 94 16.91 -2.01 4.86
C ASP A 94 15.47 -1.49 4.76
N GLY A 95 14.47 -2.31 5.14
CA GLY A 95 13.05 -2.01 5.04
C GLY A 95 12.45 -2.18 3.65
N SER A 96 13.23 -2.59 2.63
CA SER A 96 12.71 -2.78 1.28
C SER A 96 12.05 -4.14 1.09
N TYR A 97 11.08 -4.21 0.17
CA TYR A 97 10.45 -5.45 -0.26
C TYR A 97 10.21 -5.43 -1.77
N GLU A 98 10.26 -6.60 -2.40
CA GLU A 98 9.96 -6.78 -3.81
C GLU A 98 9.28 -8.12 -4.04
N TYR A 99 8.05 -8.06 -4.55
CA TYR A 99 7.32 -9.22 -5.02
C TYR A 99 7.27 -9.23 -6.55
N LYS A 100 7.92 -10.22 -7.16
CA LYS A 100 7.93 -10.46 -8.61
C LYS A 100 6.92 -11.58 -8.95
N PHE A 101 6.05 -11.34 -9.92
CA PHE A 101 5.01 -12.30 -10.33
C PHE A 101 4.90 -12.40 -11.86
N ARG A 102 4.49 -13.58 -12.34
CA ARG A 102 4.23 -13.79 -13.77
C ARG A 102 2.97 -13.04 -14.18
N VAL A 103 3.07 -12.29 -15.27
CA VAL A 103 1.92 -11.66 -15.92
C VAL A 103 1.44 -12.48 -17.13
N ARG A 104 2.34 -13.28 -17.71
CA ARG A 104 2.07 -14.19 -18.83
C ARG A 104 2.57 -15.59 -18.52
N ASN A 105 1.87 -16.59 -19.07
CA ASN A 105 2.28 -17.99 -19.06
C ASN A 105 2.38 -18.55 -20.48
N VAL A 106 2.83 -19.79 -20.60
CA VAL A 106 2.78 -20.58 -21.83
C VAL A 106 1.86 -21.77 -21.57
N ASP A 107 0.90 -22.02 -22.46
CA ASP A 107 0.02 -23.18 -22.39
C ASP A 107 0.74 -24.46 -22.88
N ASP A 108 0.08 -25.62 -22.75
CA ASP A 108 0.63 -26.91 -23.18
C ASP A 108 0.89 -26.98 -24.70
N GLY A 109 0.27 -26.09 -25.48
CA GLY A 109 0.46 -25.96 -26.93
C GLY A 109 1.60 -25.02 -27.33
N GLY A 110 2.28 -24.38 -26.36
CA GLY A 110 3.36 -23.43 -26.61
C GLY A 110 2.90 -22.00 -26.89
N ASN A 111 1.61 -21.69 -26.74
CA ASN A 111 1.09 -20.34 -26.96
C ASN A 111 1.26 -19.49 -25.71
N ALA A 112 1.61 -18.21 -25.90
CA ALA A 112 1.63 -17.24 -24.81
C ALA A 112 0.19 -16.89 -24.41
N ILE A 113 -0.12 -17.01 -23.12
CA ILE A 113 -1.41 -16.64 -22.52
C ILE A 113 -1.20 -15.60 -21.43
N ASP A 114 -2.16 -14.68 -21.29
CA ASP A 114 -2.11 -13.64 -20.28
C ASP A 114 -2.76 -14.14 -18.98
N ILE A 115 -2.06 -13.99 -17.86
CA ILE A 115 -2.56 -14.32 -16.51
C ILE A 115 -3.35 -13.13 -15.95
N PHE A 116 -2.91 -11.91 -16.27
CA PHE A 116 -3.55 -10.67 -15.85
C PHE A 116 -3.85 -9.79 -17.06
N GLU A 117 -5.04 -9.18 -17.07
CA GLU A 117 -5.47 -8.25 -18.11
C GLU A 117 -6.40 -7.15 -17.52
N GLY A 118 -6.21 -5.92 -17.98
CA GLY A 118 -6.99 -4.76 -17.57
C GLY A 118 -6.63 -4.28 -16.16
N ASN A 119 -7.61 -3.70 -15.48
CA ASN A 119 -7.41 -3.10 -14.15
C ASN A 119 -7.65 -4.09 -13.01
N TYR A 120 -6.81 -4.01 -11.98
CA TYR A 120 -6.91 -4.72 -10.71
C TYR A 120 -6.72 -3.74 -9.56
N ILE A 121 -7.45 -3.94 -8.47
CA ILE A 121 -7.17 -3.26 -7.21
C ILE A 121 -6.11 -4.06 -6.46
N VAL A 122 -5.00 -3.42 -6.11
CA VAL A 122 -3.92 -4.04 -5.33
C VAL A 122 -3.96 -3.46 -3.92
N LYS A 123 -4.11 -4.32 -2.93
CA LYS A 123 -4.01 -3.98 -1.50
C LYS A 123 -2.69 -4.51 -0.96
N ILE A 124 -1.90 -3.63 -0.37
CA ILE A 124 -0.60 -3.91 0.21
C ILE A 124 -0.71 -3.65 1.71
N PHE A 125 -0.38 -4.64 2.52
CA PHE A 125 -0.46 -4.57 3.98
C PHE A 125 0.95 -4.68 4.55
N LYS A 126 1.31 -3.71 5.39
CA LYS A 126 2.60 -3.60 6.04
C LYS A 126 2.39 -3.40 7.53
N VAL A 127 3.16 -4.10 8.36
CA VAL A 127 3.18 -3.83 9.80
C VAL A 127 4.32 -2.86 10.09
N VAL A 128 4.00 -1.78 10.79
CA VAL A 128 4.93 -0.69 11.11
C VAL A 128 4.84 -0.33 12.59
N HIS A 129 5.93 0.17 13.18
CA HIS A 129 5.86 0.65 14.56
C HIS A 129 4.92 1.85 14.71
N ALA A 130 4.12 1.85 15.78
CA ALA A 130 3.31 2.98 16.20
C ALA A 130 4.23 3.98 16.90
N ASN A 131 4.71 4.97 16.14
CA ASN A 131 5.52 6.11 16.60
C ASN A 131 7.04 5.85 16.76
N PRO A 132 7.90 6.32 15.81
CA PRO A 132 9.36 6.11 15.89
C PRO A 132 10.10 6.99 16.91
N TYR A 133 9.41 7.85 17.66
CA TYR A 133 10.04 8.87 18.52
C TYR A 133 9.78 8.70 20.02
N GLN A 134 9.32 7.54 20.47
CA GLN A 134 9.13 7.22 21.89
C GLN A 134 9.82 5.87 22.16
N ALA A 135 11.13 5.91 22.41
CA ALA A 135 11.92 4.83 23.00
C ALA A 135 12.59 5.37 24.27
#